data_AF-A0A960EAU1-F1
#
_entry.id   AF-A0A960EAU1-F1
#
_cell.length_a   1.000
_cell.length_b   1.000
_cell.length_c   1.000
_cell.angle_alpha   90.00
_cell.angle_beta   90.00
_cell.angle_gamma   90.00
#
_symmetry.space_group_name_H-M   'P 1'
#
loop_
_entity.id
_entity.type
_entity.pdbx_description
1 polymer ?
#
loop_
_entity_poly.entity_id
_entity_poly.type
_entity_poly.pdbx_seq_one_letter_code
_entity_poly.pdbx_strand_id
1 'polypeptide(L)'
;MRGGRIVVVTVACALAVVACGGNDGEDGGDATAPTDPTSVPVTAAPTTAPPPTDTAPPSTTVRSTVATTPPSTTTPPPFVTPTHTRIVVTGDEEMVFDWTDDRCEDESIPDIAARAFRSSDGLVHLTIGHWNTYRMSGPTLDEVVSDCSAPILTSPFDPDPAAFADSWWIGSPYTADGQTVYAVVHNEYRGDTHATARPDQCESGERLPCLDTSFVMVVSTDGGRTFAPVAAPPGHMIATLPYTYRDDTVPSGIRQPSNVVRHSDGFYYLFGNVSDQPAEVQWVCAMRTDDLANPAAWRYWDGAGFTGEWLDPYTEAATAGDKCAPLADAELAGSVQESVVYDEVLGGYVMVGISADTVSYEDEWGVYYATSSNLVDWTLRELLIELPSGGAVDDPDRDSYYAYPAIIDPDSADMSFGTSDGQMYLYISRFNAGGGSLDRDLVRYPIAVIEEEIPAPAWTFDTDGDTEGWFADNDLDPFEAVDGVLRMESTGDDPWFLSDEIVVPSAYDRLIIRMRVEDADGQYAQVFWTTTDDGAEDEAKSTTFELRSVDEFRDLVIDLGAIPTWDGTIRSLRIDPLESSGRLIEIDSIT
;
A
#
# COMPACT_ATOMS: atom_id res chain seq x y z
N MET A 1 30.74 18.00 20.86
CA MET A 1 30.52 19.25 20.10
C MET A 1 30.99 19.09 18.65
N ARG A 2 30.08 18.68 17.77
CA ARG A 2 30.00 19.05 16.35
C ARG A 2 28.57 18.76 15.95
N GLY A 3 27.82 19.83 15.71
CA GLY A 3 26.37 19.79 15.48
C GLY A 3 26.03 19.17 14.13
N GLY A 4 25.06 18.26 14.15
CA GLY A 4 24.41 17.72 12.97
C GLY A 4 23.65 18.83 12.25
N ARG A 5 23.84 18.89 10.93
CA ARG A 5 22.94 19.58 10.02
C ARG A 5 21.85 18.58 9.67
N ILE A 6 20.63 18.89 10.08
CA ILE A 6 19.40 18.30 9.55
C ILE A 6 19.35 18.69 8.07
N VAL A 7 19.49 17.70 7.19
CA VAL A 7 19.17 17.84 5.77
C VAL A 7 17.82 17.17 5.60
N VAL A 8 16.79 17.99 5.43
CA VAL A 8 15.48 17.53 4.95
C VAL A 8 15.71 17.21 3.47
N VAL A 9 15.81 15.92 3.13
CA VAL A 9 15.79 15.46 1.73
C VAL A 9 14.34 15.17 1.42
N THR A 10 13.75 16.03 0.59
CA THR A 10 12.45 15.80 -0.03
C THR A 10 12.61 14.61 -0.98
N VAL A 11 12.02 13.46 -0.64
CA VAL A 11 11.90 12.31 -1.55
C VAL A 11 10.80 12.65 -2.54
N ALA A 12 11.18 13.27 -3.67
CA ALA A 12 10.31 13.36 -4.83
C ALA A 12 10.23 11.96 -5.42
N CYS A 13 9.14 11.26 -5.13
CA CYS A 13 8.92 9.87 -5.50
C CYS A 13 8.83 9.75 -7.04
N ALA A 14 9.73 8.96 -7.61
CA ALA A 14 9.96 8.75 -9.04
C ALA A 14 8.90 7.89 -9.74
N LEU A 15 7.63 7.94 -9.30
CA LEU A 15 6.53 7.26 -10.00
C LEU A 15 6.13 7.95 -11.31
N ALA A 16 6.55 9.21 -11.53
CA ALA A 16 6.29 9.93 -12.79
C ALA A 16 7.29 9.61 -13.92
N VAL A 17 8.39 8.91 -13.65
CA VAL A 17 9.52 8.80 -14.60
C VAL A 17 9.40 7.57 -15.52
N VAL A 18 8.46 6.67 -15.26
CA VAL A 18 8.59 5.28 -15.70
C VAL A 18 7.67 4.87 -16.84
N ALA A 19 6.58 5.58 -17.09
CA ALA A 19 5.63 5.11 -18.10
C ALA A 19 6.05 5.45 -19.55
N CYS A 20 6.97 6.37 -19.76
CA CYS A 20 7.18 6.92 -21.10
C CYS A 20 8.58 7.54 -21.21
N GLY A 21 9.45 6.93 -22.02
CA GLY A 21 10.83 7.35 -22.30
C GLY A 21 11.03 7.66 -23.78
N GLY A 22 11.76 8.72 -24.12
CA GLY A 22 11.94 9.15 -25.52
C GLY A 22 12.59 10.53 -25.70
N ASN A 23 13.89 10.61 -25.38
CA ASN A 23 15.01 11.48 -25.81
C ASN A 23 14.81 12.90 -26.42
N ASP A 24 15.56 13.90 -25.91
CA ASP A 24 16.72 14.54 -26.59
C ASP A 24 17.40 15.69 -25.77
N GLY A 25 18.69 15.54 -25.43
CA GLY A 25 19.79 16.48 -25.78
C GLY A 25 20.01 17.84 -25.08
N GLU A 26 20.93 17.85 -24.10
CA GLU A 26 21.93 18.86 -23.66
C GLU A 26 21.89 20.34 -24.16
N ASP A 27 21.99 21.32 -23.24
CA ASP A 27 23.25 22.08 -22.98
C ASP A 27 23.13 23.09 -21.81
N GLY A 28 24.26 23.37 -21.14
CA GLY A 28 24.35 23.94 -19.79
C GLY A 28 24.23 25.45 -19.59
N GLY A 29 24.27 25.87 -18.31
CA GLY A 29 24.23 27.28 -17.91
C GLY A 29 24.33 27.53 -16.40
N ASP A 30 25.57 27.64 -15.90
CA ASP A 30 25.94 28.13 -14.57
C ASP A 30 25.41 29.55 -14.27
N ALA A 31 24.74 29.77 -13.13
CA ALA A 31 24.62 31.09 -12.50
C ALA A 31 24.12 31.07 -11.04
N THR A 32 25.08 31.12 -10.12
CA THR A 32 25.15 32.06 -8.98
C THR A 32 23.92 32.31 -8.08
N ALA A 33 24.04 31.83 -6.83
CA ALA A 33 23.24 32.24 -5.68
C ALA A 33 23.46 33.73 -5.28
N PRO A 34 22.42 34.42 -4.78
CA PRO A 34 22.59 35.59 -3.92
C PRO A 34 22.23 35.29 -2.47
N THR A 35 23.19 35.63 -1.61
CA THR A 35 23.05 35.86 -0.17
C THR A 35 22.20 37.10 0.10
N ASP A 36 21.37 37.09 1.16
CA ASP A 36 21.31 38.23 2.09
C ASP A 36 20.77 37.82 3.48
N PRO A 37 21.18 38.52 4.56
CA PRO A 37 20.98 38.15 5.95
C PRO A 37 19.75 38.85 6.55
N THR A 38 19.32 38.42 7.73
CA THR A 38 18.91 39.35 8.81
C THR A 38 18.65 38.58 10.10
N SER A 39 19.52 38.78 11.08
CA SER A 39 19.33 38.41 12.48
C SER A 39 18.80 39.62 13.25
N VAL A 40 17.69 39.46 13.97
CA VAL A 40 17.26 40.38 15.05
C VAL A 40 16.90 39.54 16.28
N PRO A 41 17.40 39.88 17.48
CA PRO A 41 17.27 39.04 18.67
C PRO A 41 15.96 39.33 19.41
N VAL A 42 15.29 38.28 19.89
CA VAL A 42 14.16 38.40 20.82
C VAL A 42 14.62 37.96 22.21
N THR A 43 14.54 38.92 23.12
CA THR A 43 14.80 38.83 24.55
C THR A 43 13.77 37.96 25.27
N ALA A 44 14.26 37.08 26.15
CA ALA A 44 13.49 36.22 27.03
C ALA A 44 12.73 37.02 28.11
N ALA A 45 11.48 36.62 28.37
CA ALA A 45 10.70 36.99 29.53
C ALA A 45 10.63 35.79 30.51
N PRO A 46 10.61 36.01 31.84
CA PRO A 46 10.68 34.95 32.82
C PRO A 46 9.29 34.37 33.14
N THR A 47 9.13 33.05 33.03
CA THR A 47 7.92 32.35 33.46
C THR A 47 8.15 31.75 34.85
N THR A 48 7.34 32.20 35.81
CA THR A 48 7.27 31.69 37.18
C THR A 48 6.56 30.34 37.22
N ALA A 49 7.21 29.33 37.81
CA ALA A 49 6.64 28.00 38.04
C ALA A 49 5.56 28.01 39.15
N PRO A 50 4.47 27.24 39.02
CA PRO A 50 3.53 26.98 40.11
C PRO A 50 4.06 25.87 41.05
N PRO A 51 3.62 25.84 42.31
CA PRO A 51 4.13 24.92 43.33
C PRO A 51 3.61 23.48 43.15
N PRO A 52 4.33 22.46 43.65
CA PRO A 52 3.96 21.07 43.50
C PRO A 52 2.74 20.71 44.36
N THR A 53 1.72 20.13 43.75
CA THR A 53 0.63 19.43 44.41
C THR A 53 1.05 17.98 44.66
N ASP A 54 1.44 17.71 45.89
CA ASP A 54 1.68 16.38 46.43
C ASP A 54 0.34 15.73 46.79
N THR A 55 -0.17 14.86 45.92
CA THR A 55 -1.15 13.81 46.26
C THR A 55 -1.28 12.84 45.09
N ALA A 56 -0.51 11.74 45.15
CA ALA A 56 -0.71 10.60 44.27
C ALA A 56 -2.08 9.94 44.56
N PRO A 57 -2.86 9.55 43.54
CA PRO A 57 -4.06 8.73 43.73
C PRO A 57 -3.65 7.31 44.18
N PRO A 58 -4.51 6.59 44.92
CA PRO A 58 -4.17 5.26 45.41
C PRO A 58 -4.04 4.27 44.25
N SER A 59 -2.82 3.79 44.02
CA SER A 59 -2.53 2.64 43.16
C SER A 59 -3.23 1.41 43.74
N THR A 60 -4.12 0.81 42.96
CA THR A 60 -4.77 -0.47 43.30
C THR A 60 -4.23 -1.53 42.38
N THR A 61 -2.98 -1.94 42.61
CA THR A 61 -2.40 -3.13 41.98
C THR A 61 -3.23 -4.34 42.42
N VAL A 62 -3.92 -4.99 41.48
CA VAL A 62 -4.59 -6.26 41.73
C VAL A 62 -3.49 -7.32 41.88
N ARG A 63 -3.08 -7.57 43.12
CA ARG A 63 -2.15 -8.64 43.46
C ARG A 63 -2.83 -9.99 43.23
N SER A 64 -2.44 -10.69 42.17
CA SER A 64 -2.90 -12.05 41.92
C SER A 64 -2.34 -12.97 43.00
N THR A 65 -3.22 -13.45 43.89
CA THR A 65 -2.90 -14.57 44.77
C THR A 65 -3.17 -15.83 43.99
N VAL A 66 -2.19 -16.73 43.91
CA VAL A 66 -2.32 -18.06 43.28
C VAL A 66 -3.60 -18.73 43.77
N ALA A 67 -4.64 -18.69 42.94
CA ALA A 67 -5.91 -19.31 43.21
C ALA A 67 -5.76 -20.82 43.00
N THR A 68 -5.83 -21.59 44.07
CA THR A 68 -5.95 -23.05 44.02
C THR A 68 -7.40 -23.42 43.68
N THR A 69 -7.79 -23.16 42.44
CA THR A 69 -9.08 -23.62 41.90
C THR A 69 -8.98 -25.12 41.64
N PRO A 70 -9.99 -25.94 42.00
CA PRO A 70 -9.99 -27.37 41.67
C PRO A 70 -9.90 -27.55 40.14
N PRO A 71 -9.20 -28.59 39.64
CA PRO A 71 -9.09 -28.80 38.20
C PRO A 71 -10.48 -28.98 37.59
N SER A 72 -10.81 -28.12 36.61
CA SER A 72 -11.99 -28.28 35.77
C SER A 72 -11.98 -29.66 35.11
N THR A 73 -13.13 -30.34 35.12
CA THR A 73 -13.28 -31.70 34.58
C THR A 73 -13.60 -31.73 33.09
N THR A 74 -13.75 -30.57 32.46
CA THR A 74 -13.89 -30.40 31.02
C THR A 74 -12.52 -30.21 30.39
N THR A 75 -12.15 -31.13 29.50
CA THR A 75 -10.99 -30.95 28.62
C THR A 75 -11.17 -29.64 27.84
N PRO A 76 -10.24 -28.68 27.95
CA PRO A 76 -10.31 -27.47 27.14
C PRO A 76 -10.27 -27.85 25.66
N PRO A 77 -10.91 -27.07 24.78
CA PRO A 77 -10.77 -27.28 23.34
C PRO A 77 -9.28 -27.30 22.95
N PRO A 78 -8.89 -28.07 21.93
CA PRO A 78 -7.52 -28.02 21.44
C PRO A 78 -7.20 -26.58 21.01
N PHE A 79 -6.01 -26.11 21.38
CA PHE A 79 -5.49 -24.84 20.89
C PHE A 79 -5.40 -24.92 19.36
N VAL A 80 -5.91 -23.89 18.69
CA VAL A 80 -5.77 -23.71 17.24
C VAL A 80 -4.73 -22.62 17.08
N THR A 81 -3.63 -22.94 16.41
CA THR A 81 -2.59 -21.97 16.08
C THR A 81 -3.24 -20.79 15.34
N PRO A 82 -3.02 -19.54 15.78
CA PRO A 82 -3.48 -18.38 15.04
C PRO A 82 -2.89 -18.40 13.64
N THR A 83 -3.67 -17.93 12.68
CA THR A 83 -3.26 -17.83 11.30
C THR A 83 -3.42 -16.40 10.81
N HIS A 84 -2.59 -16.00 9.86
CA HIS A 84 -2.85 -14.83 9.03
C HIS A 84 -3.06 -15.26 7.58
N THR A 85 -3.83 -14.46 6.86
CA THR A 85 -4.00 -14.64 5.44
C THR A 85 -3.06 -13.70 4.72
N ARG A 86 -2.25 -14.23 3.81
CA ARG A 86 -1.37 -13.43 2.96
C ARG A 86 -1.52 -13.82 1.50
N ILE A 87 -1.09 -12.94 0.61
CA ILE A 87 -1.06 -13.22 -0.83
C ILE A 87 0.36 -13.51 -1.24
N VAL A 88 0.57 -14.63 -1.95
CA VAL A 88 1.89 -15.07 -2.37
C VAL A 88 1.94 -15.41 -3.84
N VAL A 89 3.13 -15.28 -4.43
CA VAL A 89 3.46 -15.89 -5.71
C VAL A 89 3.63 -17.40 -5.51
N THR A 90 3.01 -18.20 -6.38
CA THR A 90 2.97 -19.68 -6.26
C THR A 90 3.65 -20.40 -7.42
N GLY A 91 4.17 -19.68 -8.40
CA GLY A 91 4.79 -20.26 -9.59
C GLY A 91 5.56 -19.23 -10.41
N ASP A 92 6.13 -19.71 -11.51
CA ASP A 92 7.01 -18.91 -12.37
C ASP A 92 6.23 -17.94 -13.28
N GLU A 93 6.96 -16.99 -13.87
CA GLU A 93 6.44 -16.08 -14.89
C GLU A 93 5.91 -16.83 -16.12
N GLU A 94 4.74 -16.41 -16.61
CA GLU A 94 4.11 -16.92 -17.82
C GLU A 94 3.90 -15.78 -18.84
N MET A 95 4.17 -16.07 -20.11
CA MET A 95 3.92 -15.14 -21.22
C MET A 95 2.44 -15.12 -21.60
N VAL A 96 1.84 -13.94 -21.73
CA VAL A 96 0.44 -13.75 -22.16
C VAL A 96 0.36 -13.05 -23.52
N PHE A 97 1.23 -12.06 -23.74
CA PHE A 97 1.36 -11.33 -25.00
C PHE A 97 2.84 -11.03 -25.23
N ASP A 98 3.40 -11.54 -26.32
CA ASP A 98 4.75 -11.22 -26.79
C ASP A 98 4.64 -10.13 -27.87
N TRP A 99 5.17 -8.94 -27.60
CA TRP A 99 5.06 -7.84 -28.55
C TRP A 99 5.64 -8.19 -29.92
N THR A 100 6.71 -8.99 -29.97
CA THR A 100 7.40 -9.34 -31.21
C THR A 100 6.48 -10.13 -32.17
N ASP A 101 5.62 -10.98 -31.63
CA ASP A 101 4.85 -11.95 -32.39
C ASP A 101 3.33 -11.66 -32.41
N ASP A 102 2.76 -11.08 -31.35
CA ASP A 102 1.31 -10.99 -31.13
C ASP A 102 0.70 -9.62 -31.46
N ARG A 103 1.52 -8.59 -31.67
CA ARG A 103 1.06 -7.21 -31.90
C ARG A 103 0.31 -7.06 -33.23
N CYS A 104 -0.75 -6.24 -33.24
CA CYS A 104 -1.49 -5.92 -34.46
C CYS A 104 -0.81 -4.84 -35.31
N GLU A 105 -0.16 -3.90 -34.64
CA GLU A 105 0.72 -2.87 -35.19
C GLU A 105 1.83 -2.56 -34.18
N ASP A 106 2.86 -1.81 -34.59
CA ASP A 106 4.03 -1.55 -33.73
C ASP A 106 3.67 -0.89 -32.39
N GLU A 107 2.64 -0.04 -32.36
CA GLU A 107 2.15 0.63 -31.15
C GLU A 107 1.06 -0.17 -30.41
N SER A 108 0.78 -1.42 -30.80
CA SER A 108 -0.03 -2.35 -29.99
C SER A 108 0.83 -2.89 -28.84
N ILE A 109 1.00 -2.07 -27.81
CA ILE A 109 1.83 -2.35 -26.64
C ILE A 109 0.97 -2.37 -25.36
N PRO A 110 1.38 -3.13 -24.33
CA PRO A 110 0.87 -2.96 -22.97
C PRO A 110 1.31 -1.61 -22.38
N ASP A 111 0.34 -0.71 -22.17
CA ASP A 111 0.61 0.62 -21.59
C ASP A 111 -0.49 1.09 -20.61
N ILE A 112 -1.28 0.15 -20.13
CA ILE A 112 -2.18 0.31 -18.99
C ILE A 112 -2.41 -1.07 -18.37
N ALA A 113 -2.91 -1.12 -17.14
CA ALA A 113 -3.19 -2.37 -16.44
C ALA A 113 -4.11 -3.25 -17.29
N ALA A 114 -3.74 -4.53 -17.43
CA ALA A 114 -4.52 -5.45 -18.26
C ALA A 114 -5.93 -5.66 -17.67
N ARG A 115 -6.95 -5.70 -18.53
CA ARG A 115 -8.36 -5.85 -18.12
C ARG A 115 -9.07 -6.89 -18.92
N ALA A 116 -9.91 -7.66 -18.25
CA ALA A 116 -10.71 -8.71 -18.87
C ALA A 116 -12.20 -8.48 -18.68
N PHE A 117 -12.99 -8.92 -19.66
CA PHE A 117 -14.44 -9.05 -19.53
C PHE A 117 -14.97 -10.17 -20.41
N ARG A 118 -16.13 -10.69 -20.07
CA ARG A 118 -16.82 -11.73 -20.84
C ARG A 118 -17.99 -11.11 -21.61
N SER A 119 -18.07 -11.38 -22.91
CA SER A 119 -19.19 -10.92 -23.74
C SER A 119 -20.35 -11.90 -23.74
N SER A 120 -21.51 -11.44 -24.24
CA SER A 120 -22.77 -12.19 -24.21
C SER A 120 -22.76 -13.46 -25.07
N ASP A 121 -21.80 -13.60 -25.98
CA ASP A 121 -21.57 -14.80 -26.78
C ASP A 121 -20.67 -15.83 -26.08
N GLY A 122 -20.20 -15.52 -24.87
CA GLY A 122 -19.41 -16.41 -24.01
C GLY A 122 -17.90 -16.32 -24.24
N LEU A 123 -17.43 -15.48 -25.17
CA LEU A 123 -16.01 -15.21 -25.34
C LEU A 123 -15.48 -14.31 -24.21
N VAL A 124 -14.23 -14.53 -23.88
CA VAL A 124 -13.42 -13.69 -23.00
C VAL A 124 -12.63 -12.72 -23.86
N HIS A 125 -12.53 -11.47 -23.39
CA HIS A 125 -11.76 -10.42 -24.01
C HIS A 125 -10.75 -9.85 -23.03
N LEU A 126 -9.50 -9.71 -23.44
CA LEU A 126 -8.41 -9.08 -22.67
C LEU A 126 -7.93 -7.82 -23.42
N THR A 127 -7.73 -6.73 -22.69
CA THR A 127 -7.22 -5.45 -23.23
C THR A 127 -5.99 -5.01 -22.45
N ILE A 128 -4.98 -4.52 -23.17
CA ILE A 128 -3.70 -4.02 -22.64
C ILE A 128 -3.47 -2.53 -22.92
N GLY A 129 -4.45 -1.89 -23.58
CA GLY A 129 -4.62 -0.45 -23.82
C GLY A 129 -3.41 0.34 -24.34
N HIS A 130 -3.58 0.96 -25.51
CA HIS A 130 -2.75 2.05 -26.04
C HIS A 130 -3.64 2.96 -26.91
N TRP A 131 -3.08 3.96 -27.61
CA TRP A 131 -3.83 4.91 -28.45
C TRP A 131 -4.84 4.27 -29.40
N ASN A 132 -4.46 3.12 -29.99
CA ASN A 132 -5.38 2.21 -30.63
C ASN A 132 -5.49 0.97 -29.76
N THR A 133 -6.63 0.80 -29.10
CA THR A 133 -6.83 -0.41 -28.33
C THR A 133 -7.36 -1.52 -29.23
N TYR A 134 -6.64 -2.63 -29.29
CA TYR A 134 -7.13 -3.90 -29.80
C TYR A 134 -7.55 -4.79 -28.63
N ARG A 135 -8.49 -5.69 -28.88
CA ARG A 135 -8.84 -6.75 -27.92
C ARG A 135 -8.12 -8.03 -28.30
N MET A 136 -7.75 -8.81 -27.31
CA MET A 136 -7.45 -10.23 -27.48
C MET A 136 -8.71 -11.01 -27.11
N SER A 137 -9.08 -12.03 -27.89
CA SER A 137 -10.33 -12.77 -27.71
C SER A 137 -10.11 -14.28 -27.74
N GLY A 138 -10.80 -15.00 -26.87
CA GLY A 138 -10.68 -16.46 -26.74
C GLY A 138 -11.84 -17.08 -25.96
N PRO A 139 -11.96 -18.42 -25.94
CA PRO A 139 -12.93 -19.11 -25.08
C PRO A 139 -12.61 -19.00 -23.58
N THR A 140 -11.33 -18.80 -23.23
CA THR A 140 -10.81 -18.63 -21.86
C THR A 140 -9.71 -17.56 -21.88
N LEU A 141 -9.28 -17.07 -20.71
CA LEU A 141 -8.17 -16.11 -20.62
C LEU A 141 -6.83 -16.70 -21.10
N ASP A 142 -6.64 -18.02 -20.97
CA ASP A 142 -5.42 -18.72 -21.40
C ASP A 142 -5.36 -18.91 -22.93
N GLU A 143 -6.47 -18.70 -23.62
CA GLU A 143 -6.62 -18.98 -25.05
C GLU A 143 -6.97 -17.71 -25.86
N VAL A 144 -6.74 -16.52 -25.28
CA VAL A 144 -6.96 -15.26 -25.99
C VAL A 144 -5.91 -15.04 -27.07
N VAL A 145 -6.34 -14.49 -28.21
CA VAL A 145 -5.45 -14.08 -29.31
C VAL A 145 -5.83 -12.70 -29.80
N SER A 146 -4.85 -11.90 -30.22
CA SER A 146 -5.07 -10.56 -30.76
C SER A 146 -6.04 -10.55 -31.95
N ASP A 147 -7.14 -9.81 -31.83
CA ASP A 147 -8.10 -9.55 -32.91
C ASP A 147 -7.65 -8.31 -33.69
N CYS A 148 -6.77 -8.52 -34.67
CA CYS A 148 -6.20 -7.44 -35.49
C CYS A 148 -7.10 -6.98 -36.65
N SER A 149 -8.40 -7.30 -36.60
CA SER A 149 -9.33 -6.91 -37.66
C SER A 149 -9.63 -5.40 -37.66
N ALA A 150 -9.72 -4.79 -36.47
CA ALA A 150 -9.85 -3.36 -36.23
C ALA A 150 -9.63 -3.05 -34.74
N PRO A 151 -9.18 -1.82 -34.38
CA PRO A 151 -9.20 -1.38 -32.99
C PRO A 151 -10.64 -1.22 -32.49
N ILE A 152 -10.86 -1.52 -31.20
CA ILE A 152 -12.17 -1.37 -30.53
C ILE A 152 -12.41 0.09 -30.08
N LEU A 153 -11.32 0.84 -29.87
CA LEU A 153 -11.29 2.26 -29.52
C LEU A 153 -10.01 2.88 -30.10
N THR A 154 -10.14 4.09 -30.67
CA THR A 154 -9.03 4.88 -31.21
C THR A 154 -9.07 6.27 -30.60
N SER A 155 -7.91 6.77 -30.18
CA SER A 155 -7.71 8.15 -29.72
C SER A 155 -8.24 9.18 -30.74
N PRO A 156 -9.06 10.15 -30.31
CA PRO A 156 -9.54 11.19 -31.22
C PRO A 156 -8.48 12.26 -31.55
N PHE A 157 -7.50 12.47 -30.65
CA PHE A 157 -6.46 13.49 -30.76
C PHE A 157 -7.02 14.91 -30.93
N ASP A 158 -8.09 15.25 -30.20
CA ASP A 158 -8.69 16.58 -30.24
C ASP A 158 -7.74 17.62 -29.60
N PRO A 159 -7.34 18.68 -30.33
CA PRO A 159 -6.45 19.72 -29.80
C PRO A 159 -7.16 20.69 -28.84
N ASP A 160 -8.42 20.46 -28.46
CA ASP A 160 -9.10 21.24 -27.43
C ASP A 160 -9.11 20.53 -26.07
N PRO A 161 -8.36 21.02 -25.06
CA PRO A 161 -8.31 20.34 -23.77
C PRO A 161 -9.67 20.37 -23.05
N ALA A 162 -10.53 21.35 -23.37
CA ALA A 162 -11.91 21.41 -22.88
C ALA A 162 -12.80 20.28 -23.43
N ALA A 163 -12.35 19.51 -24.42
CA ALA A 163 -13.09 18.38 -24.96
C ALA A 163 -12.83 17.08 -24.20
N PHE A 164 -11.73 16.95 -23.45
CA PHE A 164 -11.30 15.70 -22.79
C PHE A 164 -11.18 14.51 -23.77
N ALA A 165 -10.74 14.77 -25.00
CA ALA A 165 -10.83 13.83 -26.12
C ALA A 165 -9.53 13.73 -26.93
N ASP A 166 -8.38 13.65 -26.26
CA ASP A 166 -7.08 13.64 -26.94
C ASP A 166 -6.52 12.21 -27.05
N SER A 167 -5.58 11.81 -26.19
CA SER A 167 -4.99 10.48 -26.21
C SER A 167 -5.72 9.57 -25.21
N TRP A 168 -6.25 8.44 -25.66
CA TRP A 168 -7.14 7.58 -24.89
C TRP A 168 -6.58 6.16 -24.69
N TRP A 169 -6.59 5.71 -23.44
CA TRP A 169 -6.33 4.31 -23.05
C TRP A 169 -7.56 3.76 -22.32
N ILE A 170 -8.19 2.71 -22.85
CA ILE A 170 -9.30 2.05 -22.15
C ILE A 170 -8.74 1.29 -20.94
N GLY A 171 -9.13 1.70 -19.75
CA GLY A 171 -8.50 1.24 -18.50
C GLY A 171 -9.41 0.44 -17.57
N SER A 172 -10.74 0.55 -17.73
CA SER A 172 -11.67 -0.09 -16.77
C SER A 172 -12.97 -0.56 -17.43
N PRO A 173 -12.92 -1.49 -18.39
CA PRO A 173 -14.14 -2.09 -18.93
C PRO A 173 -14.91 -2.81 -17.81
N TYR A 174 -16.23 -2.68 -17.83
CA TYR A 174 -17.15 -3.30 -16.91
C TYR A 174 -18.44 -3.69 -17.64
N THR A 175 -18.91 -4.90 -17.37
CA THR A 175 -20.20 -5.39 -17.83
C THR A 175 -20.82 -6.34 -16.82
N ALA A 176 -22.15 -6.30 -16.74
CA ALA A 176 -22.95 -7.27 -15.99
C ALA A 176 -23.70 -8.26 -16.90
N ASP A 177 -23.74 -8.00 -18.21
CA ASP A 177 -24.55 -8.75 -19.18
C ASP A 177 -23.77 -9.25 -20.41
N GLY A 178 -22.52 -8.80 -20.58
CA GLY A 178 -21.65 -9.10 -21.72
C GLY A 178 -22.08 -8.45 -23.04
N GLN A 179 -23.18 -7.70 -23.06
CA GLN A 179 -23.69 -7.01 -24.26
C GLN A 179 -23.38 -5.52 -24.21
N THR A 180 -23.65 -4.91 -23.06
CA THR A 180 -23.35 -3.52 -22.76
C THR A 180 -22.09 -3.50 -21.90
N VAL A 181 -21.02 -2.91 -22.43
CA VAL A 181 -19.74 -2.79 -21.73
C VAL A 181 -19.46 -1.31 -21.57
N TYR A 182 -19.48 -0.82 -20.34
CA TYR A 182 -19.01 0.52 -20.02
C TYR A 182 -17.52 0.47 -19.80
N ALA A 183 -16.79 1.53 -20.08
CA ALA A 183 -15.38 1.60 -19.70
C ALA A 183 -14.97 3.00 -19.30
N VAL A 184 -14.14 3.08 -18.26
CA VAL A 184 -13.37 4.28 -17.97
C VAL A 184 -12.14 4.29 -18.88
N VAL A 185 -11.88 5.46 -19.44
CA VAL A 185 -10.74 5.75 -20.31
C VAL A 185 -9.86 6.76 -19.59
N HIS A 186 -8.58 6.43 -19.48
CA HIS A 186 -7.53 7.37 -19.12
C HIS A 186 -7.30 8.30 -20.31
N ASN A 187 -7.63 9.58 -20.14
CA ASN A 187 -7.45 10.61 -21.16
C ASN A 187 -6.25 11.48 -20.80
N GLU A 188 -5.35 11.63 -21.76
CA GLU A 188 -4.21 12.55 -21.68
C GLU A 188 -4.34 13.63 -22.73
N TYR A 189 -4.46 14.87 -22.29
CA TYR A 189 -4.21 16.02 -23.15
C TYR A 189 -2.70 16.25 -23.26
N ARG A 190 -2.20 16.21 -24.50
CA ARG A 190 -0.79 16.25 -24.88
C ARG A 190 -0.49 17.54 -25.62
N GLY A 191 -0.38 18.65 -24.89
CA GLY A 191 -0.15 19.97 -25.47
C GLY A 191 1.10 20.04 -26.35
N ASP A 192 2.12 19.23 -26.05
CA ASP A 192 3.35 19.07 -26.82
C ASP A 192 3.11 18.58 -28.26
N THR A 193 2.01 17.86 -28.50
CA THR A 193 1.66 17.30 -29.81
C THR A 193 0.78 18.22 -30.66
N HIS A 194 0.26 19.31 -30.09
CA HIS A 194 -0.76 20.18 -30.71
C HIS A 194 -0.26 21.54 -31.17
N ALA A 195 1.06 21.78 -31.19
CA ALA A 195 1.67 23.08 -31.52
C ALA A 195 1.21 23.71 -32.85
N THR A 196 0.77 22.89 -33.83
CA THR A 196 0.21 23.40 -35.10
C THR A 196 -1.20 23.97 -34.94
N ALA A 197 -2.06 23.30 -34.15
CA ALA A 197 -3.45 23.69 -33.95
C ALA A 197 -3.60 24.74 -32.83
N ARG A 198 -2.73 24.68 -31.81
CA ARG A 198 -2.72 25.51 -30.61
C ARG A 198 -1.30 26.05 -30.33
N PRO A 199 -0.77 26.94 -31.20
CA PRO A 199 0.60 27.46 -31.05
C PRO A 199 0.79 28.36 -29.82
N ASP A 200 -0.30 28.72 -29.14
CA ASP A 200 -0.32 29.47 -27.89
C ASP A 200 -0.29 28.59 -26.63
N GLN A 201 -0.27 27.26 -26.81
CA GLN A 201 -0.18 26.29 -25.73
C GLN A 201 1.15 25.53 -25.80
N CYS A 202 1.69 25.16 -24.65
CA CYS A 202 2.92 24.38 -24.50
C CYS A 202 4.15 25.03 -25.16
N GLU A 203 4.54 26.24 -24.72
CA GLU A 203 5.73 26.93 -25.27
C GLU A 203 7.01 26.10 -25.10
N SER A 204 7.11 25.29 -24.03
CA SER A 204 8.26 24.40 -23.80
C SER A 204 8.42 23.32 -24.88
N GLY A 205 7.31 22.86 -25.48
CA GLY A 205 7.29 21.68 -26.34
C GLY A 205 7.63 20.37 -25.61
N GLU A 206 7.74 20.41 -24.29
CA GLU A 206 8.11 19.25 -23.47
C GLU A 206 6.85 18.50 -23.03
N ARG A 207 6.90 17.17 -23.10
CA ARG A 207 5.75 16.30 -22.78
C ARG A 207 5.22 16.48 -21.36
N LEU A 208 6.06 16.36 -20.33
CA LEU A 208 5.60 16.36 -18.95
C LEU A 208 4.99 17.71 -18.54
N PRO A 209 5.63 18.87 -18.78
CA PRO A 209 5.01 20.17 -18.46
C PRO A 209 3.69 20.44 -19.19
N CYS A 210 3.42 19.72 -20.28
CA CYS A 210 2.26 19.95 -21.15
C CYS A 210 1.23 18.81 -21.10
N LEU A 211 1.29 17.99 -20.05
CA LEU A 211 0.41 16.86 -19.84
C LEU A 211 -0.68 17.20 -18.81
N ASP A 212 -1.94 17.02 -19.20
CA ASP A 212 -3.10 17.13 -18.31
C ASP A 212 -3.96 15.87 -18.44
N THR A 213 -4.38 15.30 -17.31
CA THR A 213 -4.96 13.95 -17.26
C THR A 213 -6.31 13.91 -16.57
N SER A 214 -7.22 13.14 -17.15
CA SER A 214 -8.62 13.04 -16.73
C SER A 214 -9.17 11.65 -17.01
N PHE A 215 -10.30 11.34 -16.39
CA PHE A 215 -11.07 10.14 -16.72
C PHE A 215 -12.32 10.52 -17.48
N VAL A 216 -12.57 9.79 -18.56
CA VAL A 216 -13.77 9.89 -19.37
C VAL A 216 -14.42 8.52 -19.54
N MET A 217 -15.68 8.50 -19.98
CA MET A 217 -16.46 7.28 -20.06
C MET A 217 -16.92 6.96 -21.48
N VAL A 218 -16.72 5.72 -21.88
CA VAL A 218 -17.17 5.16 -23.16
C VAL A 218 -18.08 3.95 -22.92
N VAL A 219 -18.84 3.58 -23.94
CA VAL A 219 -19.73 2.41 -23.92
C VAL A 219 -19.66 1.66 -25.24
N SER A 220 -19.70 0.34 -25.12
CA SER A 220 -20.03 -0.58 -26.18
C SER A 220 -21.42 -1.15 -25.94
N THR A 221 -22.21 -1.29 -27.01
CA THR A 221 -23.52 -1.96 -26.99
C THR A 221 -23.54 -3.21 -27.87
N ASP A 222 -22.36 -3.64 -28.35
CA ASP A 222 -22.15 -4.76 -29.27
C ASP A 222 -21.22 -5.85 -28.72
N GLY A 223 -21.15 -5.94 -27.38
CA GLY A 223 -20.33 -6.91 -26.65
C GLY A 223 -18.84 -6.58 -26.68
N GLY A 224 -18.49 -5.30 -26.69
CA GLY A 224 -17.11 -4.82 -26.70
C GLY A 224 -16.43 -4.87 -28.07
N ARG A 225 -17.19 -4.89 -29.18
CA ARG A 225 -16.61 -4.84 -30.54
C ARG A 225 -16.26 -3.40 -30.94
N THR A 226 -17.07 -2.44 -30.53
CA THR A 226 -16.82 -1.02 -30.73
C THR A 226 -17.21 -0.22 -29.50
N PHE A 227 -16.39 0.77 -29.14
CA PHE A 227 -16.65 1.72 -28.05
C PHE A 227 -16.82 3.14 -28.59
N ALA A 228 -17.72 3.90 -27.97
CA ALA A 228 -17.91 5.32 -28.24
C ALA A 228 -18.21 6.07 -26.92
N PRO A 229 -17.98 7.39 -26.84
CA PRO A 229 -18.33 8.17 -25.66
C PRO A 229 -19.79 7.98 -25.24
N VAL A 230 -20.05 7.84 -23.93
CA VAL A 230 -21.42 7.70 -23.40
C VAL A 230 -22.27 8.95 -23.65
N ALA A 231 -21.62 10.10 -23.82
CA ALA A 231 -22.22 11.37 -24.21
C ALA A 231 -21.22 12.15 -25.09
N ALA A 232 -21.71 13.12 -25.85
CA ALA A 232 -20.83 13.94 -26.68
C ALA A 232 -19.86 14.77 -25.80
N PRO A 233 -18.57 14.89 -26.17
CA PRO A 233 -17.62 15.81 -25.54
C PRO A 233 -18.19 17.21 -25.27
N PRO A 234 -17.99 17.79 -24.06
CA PRO A 234 -17.26 17.24 -22.90
C PRO A 234 -18.10 16.37 -21.94
N GLY A 235 -19.38 16.11 -22.24
CA GLY A 235 -20.32 15.47 -21.31
C GLY A 235 -20.04 14.00 -20.94
N HIS A 236 -18.93 13.43 -21.40
CA HIS A 236 -18.43 12.09 -21.07
C HIS A 236 -17.34 12.11 -19.99
N MET A 237 -16.91 13.28 -19.53
CA MET A 237 -15.95 13.44 -18.42
C MET A 237 -16.55 12.95 -17.11
N ILE A 238 -15.78 12.17 -16.34
CA ILE A 238 -16.18 11.67 -15.02
C ILE A 238 -15.23 12.07 -13.90
N ALA A 239 -13.98 12.44 -14.19
CA ALA A 239 -13.05 12.95 -13.19
C ALA A 239 -11.96 13.84 -13.82
N THR A 240 -11.65 14.95 -13.17
CA THR A 240 -10.55 15.87 -13.50
C THR A 240 -10.18 16.69 -12.28
N LEU A 241 -8.97 17.24 -12.24
CA LEU A 241 -8.63 18.26 -11.25
C LEU A 241 -9.31 19.61 -11.57
N PRO A 242 -9.52 20.48 -10.56
CA PRO A 242 -10.28 21.72 -10.70
C PRO A 242 -9.49 22.86 -11.38
N TYR A 243 -8.66 22.51 -12.37
CA TYR A 243 -7.81 23.42 -13.10
C TYR A 243 -8.07 23.25 -14.59
N THR A 244 -8.15 24.37 -15.31
CA THR A 244 -7.97 24.33 -16.77
C THR A 244 -6.51 23.99 -17.07
N TYR A 245 -6.25 23.36 -18.21
CA TYR A 245 -4.92 23.11 -18.75
C TYR A 245 -3.92 24.23 -18.45
N ARG A 246 -2.77 23.82 -17.91
CA ARG A 246 -1.61 24.66 -17.58
C ARG A 246 -0.37 24.05 -18.20
N ASP A 247 0.46 24.88 -18.80
CA ASP A 247 1.71 24.50 -19.47
C ASP A 247 2.96 25.10 -18.79
N ASP A 248 2.78 25.77 -17.65
CA ASP A 248 3.82 26.35 -16.83
C ASP A 248 4.14 25.53 -15.56
N THR A 249 3.52 24.35 -15.42
CA THR A 249 3.64 23.46 -14.26
C THR A 249 3.93 22.02 -14.67
N VAL A 250 4.36 21.18 -13.72
CA VAL A 250 4.41 19.71 -13.87
C VAL A 250 3.00 19.11 -14.08
N PRO A 251 2.87 17.88 -14.64
CA PRO A 251 1.57 17.31 -14.97
C PRO A 251 0.64 17.23 -13.75
N SER A 252 -0.55 17.79 -13.90
CA SER A 252 -1.63 17.67 -12.91
C SER A 252 -2.77 16.84 -13.47
N GLY A 253 -3.44 16.07 -12.62
CA GLY A 253 -4.66 15.36 -13.02
C GLY A 253 -4.88 14.07 -12.26
N ILE A 254 -5.72 13.22 -12.83
CA ILE A 254 -6.01 11.87 -12.32
C ILE A 254 -5.67 10.82 -13.37
N ARG A 255 -4.99 9.76 -12.94
CA ARG A 255 -4.32 8.80 -13.83
C ARG A 255 -4.54 7.36 -13.41
N GLN A 256 -4.29 6.45 -14.36
CA GLN A 256 -4.18 5.00 -14.13
C GLN A 256 -5.37 4.45 -13.33
N PRO A 257 -6.56 4.38 -13.94
CA PRO A 257 -7.74 3.93 -13.25
C PRO A 257 -7.62 2.45 -12.88
N SER A 258 -8.10 2.08 -11.68
CA SER A 258 -8.35 0.69 -11.30
C SER A 258 -9.39 0.05 -12.22
N ASN A 259 -9.64 -1.25 -12.11
CA ASN A 259 -10.87 -1.82 -12.64
C ASN A 259 -12.08 -1.29 -11.85
N VAL A 260 -13.28 -1.39 -12.42
CA VAL A 260 -14.51 -1.05 -11.72
C VAL A 260 -14.95 -2.26 -10.89
N VAL A 261 -15.18 -2.04 -9.59
CA VAL A 261 -15.66 -3.07 -8.66
C VAL A 261 -17.08 -2.76 -8.22
N ARG A 262 -17.99 -3.73 -8.32
CA ARG A 262 -19.35 -3.57 -7.82
C ARG A 262 -19.44 -4.02 -6.37
N HIS A 263 -19.76 -3.09 -5.48
CA HIS A 263 -19.86 -3.35 -4.06
C HIS A 263 -21.29 -3.76 -3.66
N SER A 264 -21.42 -4.44 -2.51
CA SER A 264 -22.70 -4.96 -1.99
C SER A 264 -23.71 -3.87 -1.60
N ASP A 265 -23.25 -2.63 -1.41
CA ASP A 265 -24.10 -1.46 -1.14
C ASP A 265 -24.80 -0.90 -2.40
N GLY A 266 -24.51 -1.49 -3.57
CA GLY A 266 -25.14 -1.15 -4.84
C GLY A 266 -24.36 -0.16 -5.69
N PHE A 267 -23.21 0.34 -5.22
CA PHE A 267 -22.35 1.25 -5.98
C PHE A 267 -21.23 0.52 -6.73
N TYR A 268 -20.78 1.15 -7.80
CA TYR A 268 -19.57 0.83 -8.56
C TYR A 268 -18.44 1.72 -8.08
N TYR A 269 -17.33 1.13 -7.65
CA TYR A 269 -16.15 1.81 -7.16
C TYR A 269 -15.05 1.82 -8.21
N LEU A 270 -14.27 2.90 -8.22
CA LEU A 270 -13.08 3.11 -9.02
C LEU A 270 -12.05 3.87 -8.19
N PHE A 271 -10.78 3.57 -8.42
CA PHE A 271 -9.67 4.28 -7.82
C PHE A 271 -8.76 4.87 -8.91
N GLY A 272 -8.09 5.97 -8.61
CA GLY A 272 -7.13 6.58 -9.53
C GLY A 272 -6.03 7.33 -8.77
N ASN A 273 -4.84 7.42 -9.36
CA ASN A 273 -3.73 8.19 -8.81
C ASN A 273 -3.93 9.66 -9.15
N VAL A 274 -4.05 10.50 -8.12
CA VAL A 274 -4.09 11.95 -8.30
C VAL A 274 -2.68 12.49 -8.19
N SER A 275 -2.38 13.47 -9.03
CA SER A 275 -1.16 14.27 -9.01
C SER A 275 -1.53 15.73 -8.98
N ASP A 276 -1.32 16.37 -7.84
CA ASP A 276 -1.66 17.78 -7.68
C ASP A 276 -0.40 18.63 -7.67
N GLN A 277 -0.21 19.31 -8.78
CA GLN A 277 0.84 20.29 -8.98
C GLN A 277 0.20 21.67 -8.94
N PRO A 278 0.60 22.56 -8.01
CA PRO A 278 1.99 22.82 -7.60
C PRO A 278 2.41 22.24 -6.23
N ALA A 279 1.61 21.38 -5.61
CA ALA A 279 1.91 20.86 -4.27
C ALA A 279 2.90 19.68 -4.26
N GLU A 280 3.27 19.16 -5.44
CA GLU A 280 4.19 18.02 -5.63
C GLU A 280 3.80 16.76 -4.84
N VAL A 281 2.49 16.54 -4.69
CA VAL A 281 1.93 15.39 -3.96
C VAL A 281 1.11 14.50 -4.87
N GLN A 282 1.20 13.19 -4.59
CA GLN A 282 0.38 12.16 -5.23
C GLN A 282 -0.35 11.34 -4.17
N TRP A 283 -1.55 10.87 -4.50
CA TRP A 283 -2.33 10.02 -3.60
C TRP A 283 -3.32 9.14 -4.37
N VAL A 284 -3.85 8.12 -3.69
CA VAL A 284 -4.98 7.33 -4.17
C VAL A 284 -6.28 8.08 -3.93
N CYS A 285 -7.02 8.34 -5.01
CA CYS A 285 -8.39 8.84 -4.95
C CYS A 285 -9.39 7.70 -5.10
N ALA A 286 -10.42 7.67 -4.26
CA ALA A 286 -11.58 6.80 -4.42
C ALA A 286 -12.77 7.57 -5.02
N MET A 287 -13.52 6.92 -5.89
CA MET A 287 -14.79 7.44 -6.39
C MET A 287 -15.79 6.32 -6.66
N ARG A 288 -17.07 6.67 -6.69
CA ARG A 288 -18.13 5.69 -6.98
C ARG A 288 -19.33 6.29 -7.71
N THR A 289 -20.11 5.43 -8.35
CA THR A 289 -21.39 5.77 -9.00
C THR A 289 -22.38 4.63 -8.82
N ASP A 290 -23.68 4.91 -8.85
CA ASP A 290 -24.73 3.89 -8.99
C ASP A 290 -25.24 3.76 -10.43
N ASP A 291 -24.76 4.62 -11.34
CA ASP A 291 -25.14 4.67 -12.75
C ASP A 291 -23.91 4.89 -13.65
N LEU A 292 -23.42 3.80 -14.25
CA LEU A 292 -22.32 3.84 -15.22
C LEU A 292 -22.70 4.55 -16.54
N ALA A 293 -23.99 4.74 -16.84
CA ALA A 293 -24.40 5.45 -18.05
C ALA A 293 -24.39 6.97 -17.88
N ASN A 294 -24.27 7.47 -16.64
CA ASN A 294 -24.34 8.88 -16.32
C ASN A 294 -23.01 9.40 -15.75
N PRO A 295 -22.17 10.05 -16.57
CA PRO A 295 -20.90 10.63 -16.13
C PRO A 295 -21.02 11.56 -14.92
N ALA A 296 -22.08 12.37 -14.86
CA ALA A 296 -22.29 13.31 -13.76
C ALA A 296 -22.76 12.66 -12.45
N ALA A 297 -23.02 11.35 -12.42
CA ALA A 297 -23.38 10.60 -11.21
C ALA A 297 -22.18 10.20 -10.35
N TRP A 298 -20.96 10.22 -10.91
CA TRP A 298 -19.76 9.89 -10.17
C TRP A 298 -19.53 10.86 -9.00
N ARG A 299 -19.21 10.30 -7.83
CA ARG A 299 -18.90 11.05 -6.61
C ARG A 299 -17.55 10.60 -6.06
N TYR A 300 -16.71 11.57 -5.71
CA TYR A 300 -15.39 11.29 -5.14
C TYR A 300 -15.41 11.31 -3.61
N TRP A 301 -14.43 10.64 -3.02
CA TRP A 301 -14.15 10.66 -1.58
C TRP A 301 -13.62 12.03 -1.14
N ASP A 302 -14.35 12.69 -0.24
CA ASP A 302 -14.01 14.03 0.27
C ASP A 302 -13.27 14.03 1.62
N GLY A 303 -12.87 12.86 2.10
CA GLY A 303 -12.25 12.67 3.42
C GLY A 303 -13.23 12.22 4.51
N ALA A 304 -14.55 12.28 4.26
CA ALA A 304 -15.57 11.79 5.18
C ALA A 304 -16.59 10.87 4.49
N GLY A 305 -16.83 11.07 3.20
CA GLY A 305 -17.74 10.25 2.42
C GLY A 305 -17.64 10.49 0.91
N PHE A 306 -18.49 9.82 0.15
CA PHE A 306 -18.59 10.00 -1.31
C PHE A 306 -19.61 11.09 -1.66
N THR A 307 -19.31 12.32 -1.25
CA THR A 307 -20.16 13.50 -1.47
C THR A 307 -19.55 14.53 -2.41
N GLY A 308 -18.28 14.39 -2.78
CA GLY A 308 -17.60 15.29 -3.71
C GLY A 308 -18.15 15.17 -5.14
N GLU A 309 -18.31 16.30 -5.82
CA GLU A 309 -18.80 16.38 -7.20
C GLU A 309 -17.67 16.81 -8.14
N TRP A 310 -17.52 16.10 -9.25
CA TRP A 310 -16.56 16.48 -10.29
C TRP A 310 -17.11 17.65 -11.11
N LEU A 311 -16.33 18.74 -11.17
CA LEU A 311 -16.67 19.96 -11.89
C LEU A 311 -15.86 20.05 -13.18
N ASP A 312 -16.47 20.53 -14.26
CA ASP A 312 -15.74 20.90 -15.48
C ASP A 312 -15.07 22.27 -15.30
N PRO A 313 -13.73 22.37 -15.19
CA PRO A 313 -13.05 23.62 -14.92
C PRO A 313 -13.14 24.64 -16.09
N TYR A 314 -13.56 24.22 -17.28
CA TYR A 314 -13.73 25.09 -18.44
C TYR A 314 -15.11 25.76 -18.48
N THR A 315 -16.12 25.17 -17.84
CA THR A 315 -17.50 25.65 -17.89
C THR A 315 -18.09 26.01 -16.52
N GLU A 316 -17.48 25.51 -15.45
CA GLU A 316 -17.92 25.69 -14.07
C GLU A 316 -16.86 26.39 -13.21
N ALA A 317 -17.30 27.04 -12.13
CA ALA A 317 -16.39 27.68 -11.20
C ALA A 317 -15.89 26.65 -10.17
N ALA A 318 -14.63 26.22 -10.30
CA ALA A 318 -13.97 25.33 -9.37
C ALA A 318 -12.86 26.06 -8.58
N THR A 319 -12.58 25.57 -7.37
CA THR A 319 -11.51 26.04 -6.49
C THR A 319 -10.50 24.92 -6.25
N ALA A 320 -9.30 25.25 -5.78
CA ALA A 320 -8.25 24.25 -5.53
C ALA A 320 -8.60 23.17 -4.49
N GLY A 321 -9.68 23.36 -3.71
CA GLY A 321 -10.21 22.37 -2.77
C GLY A 321 -11.29 21.45 -3.36
N ASP A 322 -11.81 21.74 -4.55
CA ASP A 322 -12.84 20.94 -5.22
C ASP A 322 -12.19 19.74 -5.93
N LYS A 323 -11.57 18.86 -5.14
CA LYS A 323 -10.87 17.66 -5.59
C LYS A 323 -10.96 16.54 -4.57
N CYS A 324 -10.67 15.34 -5.02
CA CYS A 324 -10.66 14.13 -4.20
C CYS A 324 -9.62 14.19 -3.08
N ALA A 325 -10.00 13.80 -1.86
CA ALA A 325 -9.08 13.69 -0.74
C ALA A 325 -8.23 12.40 -0.83
N PRO A 326 -7.04 12.37 -0.22
CA PRO A 326 -6.26 11.14 -0.04
C PRO A 326 -7.06 10.04 0.65
N LEU A 327 -7.06 8.86 0.06
CA LEU A 327 -7.60 7.63 0.65
C LEU A 327 -6.47 6.82 1.27
N ALA A 328 -6.54 6.53 2.57
CA ALA A 328 -5.61 5.65 3.29
C ALA A 328 -4.13 5.90 2.91
N ASP A 329 -3.72 7.17 2.99
CA ASP A 329 -2.48 7.66 2.37
C ASP A 329 -1.23 6.98 2.92
N ALA A 330 -1.19 6.76 4.25
CA ALA A 330 -0.08 6.08 4.91
C ALA A 330 0.00 4.60 4.50
N GLU A 331 -1.17 3.97 4.39
CA GLU A 331 -1.30 2.54 4.11
C GLU A 331 -0.96 2.21 2.64
N LEU A 332 -1.43 3.04 1.71
CA LEU A 332 -1.32 2.83 0.26
C LEU A 332 -0.14 3.56 -0.41
N ALA A 333 0.61 4.39 0.31
CA ALA A 333 1.72 5.21 -0.21
C ALA A 333 1.43 5.87 -1.57
N GLY A 334 0.20 6.37 -1.72
CA GLY A 334 -0.27 7.12 -2.87
C GLY A 334 -0.28 6.43 -4.24
N SER A 335 0.06 5.13 -4.36
CA SER A 335 0.30 4.49 -5.66
C SER A 335 -0.22 3.05 -5.82
N VAL A 336 -0.91 2.48 -4.82
CA VAL A 336 -1.29 1.05 -4.83
C VAL A 336 -2.58 0.74 -5.63
N GLN A 337 -3.18 1.70 -6.32
CA GLN A 337 -4.57 1.61 -6.80
C GLN A 337 -4.82 0.89 -8.13
N GLU A 338 -3.84 0.19 -8.72
CA GLU A 338 -3.90 -0.21 -10.13
C GLU A 338 -4.89 -1.33 -10.40
N SER A 339 -5.20 -2.20 -9.43
CA SER A 339 -6.23 -3.23 -9.60
C SER A 339 -6.84 -3.63 -8.27
N VAL A 340 -8.13 -3.98 -8.28
CA VAL A 340 -8.88 -4.37 -7.09
C VAL A 340 -9.80 -5.56 -7.39
N VAL A 341 -9.75 -6.61 -6.56
CA VAL A 341 -10.67 -7.76 -6.66
C VAL A 341 -11.29 -8.07 -5.30
N TYR A 342 -12.50 -8.62 -5.28
CA TYR A 342 -13.07 -9.23 -4.09
C TYR A 342 -12.67 -10.70 -4.02
N ASP A 343 -11.96 -11.10 -2.99
CA ASP A 343 -11.55 -12.49 -2.77
C ASP A 343 -12.46 -13.19 -1.77
N GLU A 344 -13.03 -14.33 -2.17
CA GLU A 344 -14.00 -15.08 -1.37
C GLU A 344 -13.36 -15.83 -0.19
N VAL A 345 -12.08 -16.20 -0.27
CA VAL A 345 -11.35 -16.89 0.81
C VAL A 345 -10.98 -15.90 1.91
N LEU A 346 -10.48 -14.73 1.51
CA LEU A 346 -10.21 -13.62 2.42
C LEU A 346 -11.52 -13.02 2.98
N GLY A 347 -12.61 -13.07 2.20
CA GLY A 347 -13.86 -12.40 2.52
C GLY A 347 -13.79 -10.88 2.40
N GLY A 348 -12.84 -10.37 1.61
CA GLY A 348 -12.51 -8.95 1.50
C GLY A 348 -11.92 -8.57 0.14
N TYR A 349 -11.61 -7.30 -0.03
CA TYR A 349 -10.99 -6.76 -1.23
C TYR A 349 -9.47 -6.81 -1.12
N VAL A 350 -8.84 -7.11 -2.26
CA VAL A 350 -7.40 -7.04 -2.47
C VAL A 350 -7.14 -5.96 -3.49
N MET A 351 -6.25 -5.02 -3.19
CA MET A 351 -5.76 -4.01 -4.11
C MET A 351 -4.27 -4.22 -4.37
N VAL A 352 -3.81 -4.09 -5.62
CA VAL A 352 -2.39 -4.21 -5.99
C VAL A 352 -1.86 -3.01 -6.76
N GLY A 353 -0.55 -2.80 -6.56
CA GLY A 353 0.12 -1.55 -6.77
C GLY A 353 1.62 -1.66 -7.00
N ILE A 354 2.24 -0.89 -7.88
CA ILE A 354 3.68 -0.61 -7.78
C ILE A 354 3.93 0.31 -6.61
N SER A 355 4.77 -0.13 -5.68
CA SER A 355 5.16 0.67 -4.52
C SER A 355 6.56 0.31 -4.05
N ALA A 356 6.98 0.92 -2.95
CA ALA A 356 8.19 0.59 -2.22
C ALA A 356 7.92 0.59 -0.72
N ASP A 357 8.76 -0.09 0.06
CA ASP A 357 8.73 0.05 1.51
C ASP A 357 9.24 1.45 1.91
N THR A 358 8.31 2.31 2.33
CA THR A 358 8.63 3.66 2.80
C THR A 358 8.79 3.73 4.33
N VAL A 359 8.63 2.61 5.03
CA VAL A 359 8.67 2.51 6.49
C VAL A 359 10.04 2.05 6.97
N SER A 360 10.68 1.07 6.31
CA SER A 360 12.01 0.56 6.67
C SER A 360 13.19 1.30 6.03
N TYR A 361 12.95 2.16 5.03
CA TYR A 361 13.98 2.84 4.21
C TYR A 361 14.91 1.89 3.45
N GLU A 362 14.55 0.62 3.30
CA GLU A 362 15.21 -0.28 2.33
C GLU A 362 14.50 -0.15 0.98
N ASP A 363 15.27 0.04 -0.11
CA ASP A 363 14.79 0.28 -1.48
C ASP A 363 14.12 -0.97 -2.11
N GLU A 364 13.26 -1.67 -1.37
CA GLU A 364 12.51 -2.82 -1.87
C GLU A 364 11.36 -2.35 -2.76
N TRP A 365 11.60 -2.26 -4.06
CA TRP A 365 10.59 -1.94 -5.05
C TRP A 365 9.93 -3.20 -5.60
N GLY A 366 8.63 -3.12 -5.86
CA GLY A 366 7.91 -4.23 -6.46
C GLY A 366 6.43 -4.00 -6.54
N VAL A 367 5.70 -5.11 -6.65
CA VAL A 367 4.24 -5.11 -6.52
C VAL A 367 3.90 -5.34 -5.07
N TYR A 368 3.13 -4.42 -4.51
CA TYR A 368 2.56 -4.49 -3.18
C TYR A 368 1.07 -4.77 -3.26
N TYR A 369 0.52 -5.32 -2.19
CA TYR A 369 -0.92 -5.48 -2.02
C TYR A 369 -1.39 -4.91 -0.69
N ALA A 370 -2.63 -4.43 -0.64
CA ALA A 370 -3.33 -4.05 0.57
C ALA A 370 -4.74 -4.67 0.57
N THR A 371 -5.30 -4.90 1.75
CA THR A 371 -6.63 -5.51 1.88
C THR A 371 -7.63 -4.56 2.54
N SER A 372 -8.92 -4.73 2.23
CA SER A 372 -10.00 -3.92 2.80
C SER A 372 -11.28 -4.73 2.92
N SER A 373 -12.10 -4.45 3.94
CA SER A 373 -13.45 -5.00 4.03
C SER A 373 -14.52 -4.11 3.38
N ASN A 374 -14.21 -2.84 3.10
CA ASN A 374 -15.21 -1.83 2.77
C ASN A 374 -14.79 -0.83 1.68
N LEU A 375 -13.63 -1.04 1.04
CA LEU A 375 -13.05 -0.21 -0.02
C LEU A 375 -12.63 1.21 0.42
N VAL A 376 -12.63 1.49 1.73
CA VAL A 376 -12.26 2.79 2.31
C VAL A 376 -11.10 2.65 3.29
N ASP A 377 -11.22 1.72 4.23
CA ASP A 377 -10.20 1.42 5.22
C ASP A 377 -9.32 0.29 4.67
N TRP A 378 -8.03 0.56 4.51
CA TRP A 378 -7.06 -0.37 3.94
C TRP A 378 -6.03 -0.78 4.99
N THR A 379 -5.54 -2.01 4.92
CA THR A 379 -4.36 -2.44 5.70
C THR A 379 -3.11 -1.74 5.17
N LEU A 380 -2.07 -1.65 6.00
CA LEU A 380 -0.73 -1.32 5.51
C LEU A 380 -0.37 -2.33 4.40
N ARG A 381 0.16 -1.80 3.30
CA ARG A 381 0.55 -2.62 2.16
C ARG A 381 1.70 -3.58 2.50
N GLU A 382 1.68 -4.75 1.90
CA GLU A 382 2.70 -5.80 2.02
C GLU A 382 3.30 -6.11 0.65
N LEU A 383 4.59 -6.46 0.60
CA LEU A 383 5.28 -6.84 -0.64
C LEU A 383 4.73 -8.20 -1.13
N LEU A 384 4.19 -8.23 -2.35
CA LEU A 384 3.77 -9.46 -3.02
C LEU A 384 4.93 -10.11 -3.78
N ILE A 385 5.65 -9.30 -4.55
CA ILE A 385 6.80 -9.73 -5.36
C ILE A 385 7.73 -8.55 -5.61
N GLU A 386 9.02 -8.75 -5.37
CA GLU A 386 10.07 -7.79 -5.73
C GLU A 386 10.27 -7.82 -7.26
N LEU A 387 10.09 -6.67 -7.90
CA LEU A 387 10.27 -6.49 -9.34
C LEU A 387 10.82 -5.09 -9.58
N PRO A 388 11.82 -4.92 -10.48
CA PRO A 388 12.33 -3.60 -10.78
C PRO A 388 11.21 -2.73 -11.36
N SER A 389 10.89 -1.63 -10.68
CA SER A 389 10.05 -0.56 -11.22
C SER A 389 10.97 0.44 -11.92
N GLY A 390 10.49 1.14 -12.95
CA GLY A 390 11.38 2.10 -13.63
C GLY A 390 11.79 3.30 -12.77
N GLY A 391 11.17 3.50 -11.59
CA GLY A 391 11.55 4.55 -10.65
C GLY A 391 12.76 4.12 -9.82
N ALA A 392 13.06 2.83 -9.86
CA ALA A 392 14.12 2.16 -9.13
C ALA A 392 15.30 1.73 -10.02
N VAL A 393 15.14 1.70 -11.34
CA VAL A 393 16.24 1.39 -12.28
C VAL A 393 17.08 2.64 -12.59
N ASP A 394 18.35 2.43 -12.97
CA ASP A 394 19.30 3.51 -13.24
C ASP A 394 18.93 4.31 -14.51
N ASP A 395 18.54 3.62 -15.59
CA ASP A 395 18.14 4.23 -16.86
C ASP A 395 16.78 3.69 -17.33
N PRO A 396 15.66 4.32 -16.92
CA PRO A 396 14.32 3.86 -17.29
C PRO A 396 14.04 3.91 -18.80
N ASP A 397 14.84 4.61 -19.60
CA ASP A 397 14.67 4.59 -21.05
C ASP A 397 15.25 3.33 -21.69
N ARG A 398 16.12 2.59 -20.99
CA ARG A 398 16.91 1.48 -21.55
C ARG A 398 16.89 0.20 -20.73
N ASP A 399 16.74 0.31 -19.42
CA ASP A 399 16.77 -0.81 -18.49
C ASP A 399 15.40 -1.47 -18.38
N SER A 400 15.39 -2.79 -18.19
CA SER A 400 14.15 -3.54 -18.07
C SER A 400 13.47 -3.26 -16.73
N TYR A 401 12.16 -3.01 -16.77
CA TYR A 401 11.32 -2.85 -15.58
C TYR A 401 9.90 -3.35 -15.82
N TYR A 402 9.11 -3.37 -14.76
CA TYR A 402 7.71 -3.78 -14.75
C TYR A 402 6.81 -2.62 -14.32
N ALA A 403 5.60 -2.58 -14.88
CA ALA A 403 4.58 -1.61 -14.50
C ALA A 403 3.17 -2.15 -14.77
N TYR A 404 2.17 -1.43 -14.25
CA TYR A 404 0.75 -1.68 -14.50
C TYR A 404 0.24 -3.06 -14.02
N PRO A 405 0.47 -3.45 -12.75
CA PRO A 405 -0.04 -4.71 -12.22
C PRO A 405 -1.58 -4.77 -12.25
N ALA A 406 -2.10 -5.95 -12.56
CA ALA A 406 -3.51 -6.27 -12.52
C ALA A 406 -3.73 -7.66 -11.91
N ILE A 407 -4.70 -7.79 -11.01
CA ILE A 407 -5.15 -9.11 -10.56
C ILE A 407 -6.33 -9.53 -11.40
N ILE A 408 -6.26 -10.74 -11.95
CA ILE A 408 -7.38 -11.37 -12.66
C ILE A 408 -7.39 -12.85 -12.31
N ASP A 409 -8.52 -13.35 -11.84
CA ASP A 409 -8.79 -14.79 -11.68
C ASP A 409 -9.38 -15.35 -12.99
N PRO A 410 -8.68 -16.23 -13.73
CA PRO A 410 -9.13 -16.75 -15.01
C PRO A 410 -10.46 -17.51 -15.01
N ASP A 411 -10.84 -18.13 -13.90
CA ASP A 411 -12.07 -18.91 -13.81
C ASP A 411 -13.22 -18.21 -13.08
N SER A 412 -12.98 -16.96 -12.66
CA SER A 412 -13.97 -16.04 -12.12
C SER A 412 -15.30 -16.07 -12.88
N ALA A 413 -16.36 -16.30 -12.12
CA ALA A 413 -17.73 -16.30 -12.62
C ALA A 413 -18.26 -14.89 -12.91
N ASP A 414 -17.61 -13.85 -12.39
CA ASP A 414 -17.97 -12.46 -12.70
C ASP A 414 -17.70 -12.14 -14.17
N MET A 415 -18.60 -11.39 -14.78
CA MET A 415 -18.49 -10.98 -16.18
C MET A 415 -17.36 -9.96 -16.39
N SER A 416 -16.93 -9.27 -15.34
CA SER A 416 -15.80 -8.32 -15.38
C SER A 416 -14.60 -8.79 -14.56
N PHE A 417 -14.57 -10.07 -14.16
CA PHE A 417 -13.46 -10.66 -13.41
C PHE A 417 -13.10 -9.90 -12.12
N GLY A 418 -14.09 -9.31 -11.45
CA GLY A 418 -13.91 -8.55 -10.21
C GLY A 418 -13.89 -9.41 -8.94
N THR A 419 -13.95 -10.74 -9.06
CA THR A 419 -13.95 -11.69 -7.94
C THR A 419 -12.91 -12.79 -8.12
N SER A 420 -12.37 -13.32 -7.01
CA SER A 420 -11.41 -14.42 -6.93
C SER A 420 -11.85 -15.47 -5.91
N ASP A 421 -11.52 -16.74 -6.14
CA ASP A 421 -11.75 -17.85 -5.21
C ASP A 421 -10.53 -18.20 -4.32
N GLY A 422 -9.53 -17.33 -4.30
CA GLY A 422 -8.26 -17.49 -3.60
C GLY A 422 -7.11 -17.93 -4.51
N GLN A 423 -7.38 -18.35 -5.75
CA GLN A 423 -6.36 -18.59 -6.78
C GLN A 423 -6.56 -17.61 -7.92
N MET A 424 -5.50 -16.90 -8.30
CA MET A 424 -5.60 -15.85 -9.32
C MET A 424 -4.24 -15.62 -9.98
N TYR A 425 -4.16 -14.65 -10.89
CA TYR A 425 -2.91 -14.26 -11.52
C TYR A 425 -2.66 -12.77 -11.37
N LEU A 426 -1.40 -12.41 -11.09
CA LEU A 426 -0.86 -11.07 -11.26
C LEU A 426 -0.40 -10.90 -12.70
N TYR A 427 -1.15 -10.17 -13.52
CA TYR A 427 -0.75 -9.72 -14.85
C TYR A 427 0.06 -8.43 -14.72
N ILE A 428 1.13 -8.29 -15.48
CA ILE A 428 2.00 -7.10 -15.41
C ILE A 428 2.73 -6.87 -16.73
N SER A 429 2.91 -5.60 -17.09
CA SER A 429 3.64 -5.22 -18.30
C SER A 429 5.14 -5.22 -18.04
N ARG A 430 5.90 -5.92 -18.87
CA ARG A 430 7.37 -5.94 -18.83
C ARG A 430 7.94 -5.11 -19.97
N PHE A 431 8.72 -4.10 -19.65
CA PHE A 431 9.41 -3.24 -20.61
C PHE A 431 10.78 -3.84 -20.89
N ASN A 432 10.91 -4.62 -21.96
CA ASN A 432 12.11 -5.46 -22.19
C ASN A 432 13.41 -4.66 -22.36
N ALA A 433 13.31 -3.43 -22.85
CA ALA A 433 14.43 -2.53 -23.10
C ALA A 433 14.11 -1.08 -22.68
N GLY A 434 13.38 -0.94 -21.56
CA GLY A 434 12.96 0.33 -21.00
C GLY A 434 11.88 1.07 -21.80
N GLY A 435 11.53 2.27 -21.33
CA GLY A 435 10.46 3.11 -21.87
C GLY A 435 10.75 3.69 -23.25
N GLY A 436 12.02 3.70 -23.68
CA GLY A 436 12.45 4.13 -25.02
C GLY A 436 12.22 3.09 -26.13
N SER A 437 11.67 1.92 -25.78
CA SER A 437 11.32 0.84 -26.71
C SER A 437 9.81 0.58 -26.73
N LEU A 438 9.31 0.13 -27.88
CA LEU A 438 7.96 -0.43 -28.01
C LEU A 438 7.89 -1.91 -27.60
N ASP A 439 9.03 -2.56 -27.39
CA ASP A 439 9.14 -3.96 -26.98
C ASP A 439 8.67 -4.13 -25.53
N ARG A 440 7.37 -4.35 -25.36
CA ARG A 440 6.67 -4.48 -24.09
C ARG A 440 5.79 -5.72 -24.10
N ASP A 441 6.05 -6.65 -23.20
CA ASP A 441 5.28 -7.88 -23.08
C ASP A 441 4.22 -7.75 -21.98
N LEU A 442 3.15 -8.53 -22.09
CA LEU A 442 2.30 -8.83 -20.94
C LEU A 442 2.70 -10.20 -20.40
N VAL A 443 3.13 -10.24 -19.15
CA VAL A 443 3.42 -11.47 -18.42
C VAL A 443 2.46 -11.62 -17.26
N ARG A 444 2.40 -12.83 -16.68
CA ARG A 444 1.65 -13.06 -15.45
C ARG A 444 2.35 -14.03 -14.50
N TYR A 445 2.03 -13.93 -13.22
CA TYR A 445 2.49 -14.81 -12.16
C TYR A 445 1.28 -15.44 -11.48
N PRO A 446 1.24 -16.77 -11.25
CA PRO A 446 0.18 -17.36 -10.45
C PRO A 446 0.34 -16.92 -8.99
N ILE A 447 -0.72 -16.39 -8.40
CA ILE A 447 -0.74 -15.94 -7.01
C ILE A 447 -1.90 -16.61 -6.25
N ALA A 448 -1.73 -16.75 -4.94
CA ALA A 448 -2.72 -17.38 -4.10
C ALA A 448 -2.89 -16.63 -2.79
N VAL A 449 -4.12 -16.60 -2.32
CA VAL A 449 -4.45 -16.36 -0.91
C VAL A 449 -4.09 -17.63 -0.14
N ILE A 450 -3.14 -17.51 0.77
CA ILE A 450 -2.75 -18.62 1.66
C ILE A 450 -3.01 -18.24 3.11
N GLU A 451 -3.44 -19.24 3.87
CA GLU A 451 -3.50 -19.17 5.32
C GLU A 451 -2.19 -19.72 5.87
N GLU A 452 -1.45 -18.89 6.61
CA GLU A 452 -0.22 -19.28 7.28
C GLU A 452 -0.39 -19.24 8.78
N GLU A 453 0.11 -20.26 9.46
CA GLU A 453 0.22 -20.27 10.90
C GLU A 453 1.22 -19.20 11.35
N ILE A 454 0.80 -18.35 12.29
CA ILE A 454 1.71 -17.47 13.02
C ILE A 454 2.22 -18.31 14.18
N PRO A 455 3.50 -18.75 14.20
CA PRO A 455 4.02 -19.55 15.30
C PRO A 455 4.17 -18.71 16.57
N ALA A 456 4.12 -19.36 17.74
CA ALA A 456 4.50 -18.74 18.99
C ALA A 456 5.99 -18.34 18.90
N PRO A 457 6.37 -17.10 19.25
CA PRO A 457 7.77 -16.76 19.37
C PRO A 457 8.46 -17.66 20.39
N ALA A 458 9.71 -18.00 20.13
CA ALA A 458 10.54 -18.73 21.07
C ALA A 458 11.97 -18.18 20.99
N TRP A 459 12.42 -17.60 22.09
CA TRP A 459 13.78 -17.13 22.26
C TRP A 459 14.53 -18.10 23.17
N THR A 460 15.63 -18.68 22.68
CA THR A 460 16.41 -19.72 23.40
C THR A 460 17.85 -19.31 23.67
N PHE A 461 18.36 -18.26 23.03
CA PHE A 461 19.70 -17.71 23.28
C PHE A 461 20.83 -18.75 23.11
N ASP A 462 20.62 -19.74 22.24
CA ASP A 462 21.53 -20.86 22.01
C ASP A 462 22.82 -20.45 21.26
N THR A 463 22.82 -19.27 20.64
CA THR A 463 23.95 -18.74 19.86
C THR A 463 24.65 -17.61 20.63
N ASP A 464 25.90 -17.86 21.07
CA ASP A 464 26.71 -16.86 21.75
C ASP A 464 26.79 -15.54 20.96
N GLY A 465 26.49 -14.43 21.62
CA GLY A 465 26.50 -13.08 21.05
C GLY A 465 25.22 -12.69 20.30
N ASP A 466 24.23 -13.57 20.17
CA ASP A 466 22.93 -13.29 19.57
C ASP A 466 21.84 -13.25 20.65
N THR A 467 21.37 -12.05 20.97
CA THR A 467 20.28 -11.85 21.94
C THR A 467 18.90 -12.03 21.33
N GLU A 468 18.82 -12.45 20.06
CA GLU A 468 17.58 -12.80 19.35
C GLU A 468 16.54 -11.66 19.38
N GLY A 469 17.03 -10.42 19.24
CA GLY A 469 16.20 -9.21 19.20
C GLY A 469 15.93 -8.57 20.57
N TRP A 470 16.46 -9.11 21.68
CA TRP A 470 16.35 -8.45 22.98
C TRP A 470 17.50 -7.49 23.24
N PHE A 471 17.21 -6.38 23.92
CA PHE A 471 18.23 -5.40 24.31
C PHE A 471 17.95 -4.74 25.66
N ALA A 472 19.01 -4.59 26.45
CA ALA A 472 18.98 -3.81 27.69
C ALA A 472 18.80 -2.31 27.38
N ASP A 473 17.90 -1.66 28.12
CA ASP A 473 17.70 -0.21 28.02
C ASP A 473 18.07 0.52 29.32
N ASN A 474 17.72 -0.07 30.48
CA ASN A 474 17.98 0.55 31.78
C ASN A 474 18.54 -0.43 32.80
N ASP A 475 19.52 0.05 33.57
CA ASP A 475 20.08 -0.61 34.77
C ASP A 475 20.50 -2.09 34.58
N LEU A 476 20.92 -2.48 33.38
CA LEU A 476 21.40 -3.84 33.04
C LEU A 476 22.74 -3.77 32.28
N ASP A 477 23.79 -4.36 32.84
CA ASP A 477 25.12 -4.51 32.21
C ASP A 477 25.98 -5.53 32.99
N PRO A 478 26.63 -6.53 32.36
CA PRO A 478 26.53 -6.89 30.95
C PRO A 478 25.13 -7.36 30.57
N PHE A 479 24.84 -7.42 29.26
CA PHE A 479 23.63 -8.02 28.70
C PHE A 479 24.04 -8.80 27.45
N GLU A 480 24.17 -10.11 27.56
CA GLU A 480 24.77 -10.95 26.52
C GLU A 480 24.15 -12.35 26.47
N ALA A 481 23.94 -12.87 25.27
CA ALA A 481 23.68 -14.30 25.08
C ALA A 481 25.00 -15.06 25.15
N VAL A 482 25.15 -15.96 26.12
CA VAL A 482 26.38 -16.73 26.35
C VAL A 482 26.08 -18.05 27.03
N ASP A 483 26.71 -19.14 26.57
CA ASP A 483 26.55 -20.49 27.13
C ASP A 483 25.08 -21.00 27.10
N GLY A 484 24.29 -20.58 26.12
CA GLY A 484 22.89 -20.97 25.95
C GLY A 484 21.89 -20.25 26.85
N VAL A 485 22.26 -19.08 27.40
CA VAL A 485 21.38 -18.25 28.21
C VAL A 485 21.59 -16.77 27.88
N LEU A 486 20.54 -15.96 28.02
CA LEU A 486 20.66 -14.51 28.12
C LEU A 486 21.08 -14.16 29.55
N ARG A 487 22.35 -13.76 29.70
CA ARG A 487 22.98 -13.42 30.98
C ARG A 487 23.04 -11.90 31.14
N MET A 488 22.64 -11.42 32.31
CA MET A 488 22.71 -10.00 32.64
C MET A 488 22.94 -9.73 34.13
N GLU A 489 23.47 -8.56 34.48
CA GLU A 489 23.60 -8.10 35.86
C GLU A 489 22.83 -6.79 36.08
N SER A 490 22.03 -6.70 37.15
CA SER A 490 21.37 -5.45 37.50
C SER A 490 22.36 -4.45 38.08
N THR A 491 22.47 -3.29 37.47
CA THR A 491 23.41 -2.22 37.88
C THR A 491 22.73 -1.10 38.69
N GLY A 492 21.40 -1.06 38.67
CA GLY A 492 20.57 -0.15 39.46
C GLY A 492 19.29 -0.83 39.94
N ASP A 493 18.35 -0.04 40.47
CA ASP A 493 17.17 -0.56 41.17
C ASP A 493 15.94 -0.71 40.24
N ASP A 494 16.05 -0.30 38.98
CA ASP A 494 14.98 -0.37 37.96
C ASP A 494 15.46 -1.07 36.66
N PRO A 495 16.00 -2.30 36.73
CA PRO A 495 16.50 -2.98 35.54
C PRO A 495 15.36 -3.37 34.60
N TRP A 496 15.48 -3.09 33.31
CA TRP A 496 14.55 -3.58 32.29
C TRP A 496 15.17 -3.64 30.89
N PHE A 497 14.63 -4.56 30.09
CA PHE A 497 15.03 -4.83 28.71
C PHE A 497 13.79 -5.04 27.85
N LEU A 498 13.92 -4.83 26.54
CA LEU A 498 12.80 -4.92 25.61
C LEU A 498 13.14 -5.79 24.40
N SER A 499 12.09 -6.31 23.78
CA SER A 499 12.17 -6.97 22.48
C SER A 499 12.25 -5.93 21.37
N ASP A 500 12.79 -6.34 20.24
CA ASP A 500 12.52 -5.71 18.95
C ASP A 500 11.01 -5.80 18.60
N GLU A 501 10.62 -5.26 17.44
CA GLU A 501 9.25 -5.39 16.96
C GLU A 501 8.87 -6.87 16.77
N ILE A 502 7.71 -7.25 17.30
CA ILE A 502 7.13 -8.59 17.17
C ILE A 502 5.72 -8.50 16.58
N VAL A 503 5.21 -9.60 16.06
CA VAL A 503 3.82 -9.71 15.59
C VAL A 503 3.20 -10.94 16.23
N VAL A 504 2.58 -10.77 17.40
CA VAL A 504 2.00 -11.88 18.17
C VAL A 504 0.52 -11.67 18.37
N PRO A 505 -0.35 -12.54 17.82
CA PRO A 505 -1.77 -12.51 18.13
C PRO A 505 -2.03 -12.77 19.61
N SER A 506 -2.93 -12.00 20.23
CA SER A 506 -3.33 -12.15 21.64
C SER A 506 -3.90 -13.52 21.99
N ALA A 507 -4.26 -14.32 20.98
CA ALA A 507 -4.60 -15.73 21.12
C ALA A 507 -3.48 -16.55 21.78
N TYR A 508 -2.22 -16.14 21.67
CA TYR A 508 -1.14 -16.62 22.53
C TYR A 508 -1.26 -16.00 23.91
N ASP A 509 -1.97 -16.69 24.80
CA ASP A 509 -2.42 -16.16 26.08
C ASP A 509 -1.50 -16.46 27.27
N ARG A 510 -0.31 -17.00 27.01
CA ARG A 510 0.67 -17.37 28.03
C ARG A 510 2.08 -17.01 27.60
N LEU A 511 2.81 -16.41 28.53
CA LEU A 511 4.24 -16.18 28.43
C LEU A 511 4.95 -17.04 29.46
N ILE A 512 5.97 -17.77 29.02
CA ILE A 512 6.81 -18.61 29.86
C ILE A 512 8.24 -18.06 29.82
N ILE A 513 8.71 -17.59 30.96
CA ILE A 513 10.11 -17.14 31.12
C ILE A 513 10.83 -18.18 31.95
N ARG A 514 11.77 -18.89 31.35
CA ARG A 514 12.60 -19.87 32.04
C ARG A 514 13.85 -19.20 32.54
N MET A 515 13.88 -18.83 33.82
CA MET A 515 14.95 -18.00 34.37
C MET A 515 15.46 -18.49 35.73
N ARG A 516 16.64 -17.98 36.09
CA ARG A 516 17.28 -18.14 37.39
C ARG A 516 17.77 -16.78 37.89
N VAL A 517 17.43 -16.47 39.14
CA VAL A 517 17.94 -15.31 39.87
C VAL A 517 18.19 -15.74 41.31
N GLU A 518 19.44 -15.60 41.77
CA GLU A 518 19.82 -15.86 43.15
C GLU A 518 19.38 -14.69 44.07
N ASP A 519 19.10 -14.98 45.34
CA ASP A 519 18.71 -13.99 46.36
C ASP A 519 17.52 -13.08 45.96
N ALA A 520 16.56 -13.64 45.20
CA ALA A 520 15.38 -12.94 44.69
C ALA A 520 14.10 -13.12 45.53
N ASP A 521 14.19 -13.69 46.73
CA ASP A 521 13.01 -13.89 47.58
C ASP A 521 12.34 -12.55 47.96
N GLY A 522 11.06 -12.41 47.62
CA GLY A 522 10.28 -11.21 47.89
C GLY A 522 10.57 -10.05 46.93
N GLN A 523 11.34 -10.30 45.86
CA GLN A 523 11.44 -9.42 44.70
C GLN A 523 10.27 -9.65 43.75
N TYR A 524 10.00 -8.70 42.87
CA TYR A 524 8.96 -8.80 41.85
C TYR A 524 9.60 -8.60 40.48
N ALA A 525 9.09 -9.31 39.49
CA ALA A 525 9.32 -9.03 38.10
C ALA A 525 8.02 -8.56 37.45
N GLN A 526 8.14 -7.81 36.36
CA GLN A 526 7.01 -7.26 35.65
C GLN A 526 7.21 -7.45 34.15
N VAL A 527 6.10 -7.68 33.45
CA VAL A 527 6.07 -7.71 31.98
C VAL A 527 5.11 -6.63 31.51
N PHE A 528 5.55 -5.89 30.50
CA PHE A 528 4.78 -4.89 29.78
C PHE A 528 4.66 -5.29 28.31
N TRP A 529 3.63 -4.78 27.63
CA TRP A 529 3.44 -4.97 26.20
C TRP A 529 2.83 -3.76 25.51
N THR A 530 3.03 -3.69 24.20
CA THR A 530 2.34 -2.74 23.31
C THR A 530 1.49 -3.49 22.28
N THR A 531 0.53 -2.78 21.65
CA THR A 531 -0.36 -3.35 20.64
C THR A 531 -0.35 -2.50 19.37
N THR A 532 -0.81 -3.04 18.24
CA THR A 532 -0.98 -2.27 16.99
C THR A 532 -1.82 -1.00 17.20
N ASP A 533 -2.86 -1.06 18.04
CA ASP A 533 -3.78 0.07 18.27
C ASP A 533 -3.24 1.08 19.30
N ASP A 534 -2.26 0.67 20.12
CA ASP A 534 -1.72 1.49 21.20
C ASP A 534 -0.28 1.10 21.56
N GLY A 535 0.65 1.91 21.05
CA GLY A 535 2.10 1.80 21.25
C GLY A 535 2.64 2.36 22.57
N ALA A 536 1.81 2.89 23.47
CA ALA A 536 2.29 3.40 24.75
C ALA A 536 2.52 2.27 25.75
N GLU A 537 3.66 2.23 26.45
CA GLU A 537 3.78 1.37 27.64
C GLU A 537 3.06 2.03 28.82
N ASP A 538 2.04 1.36 29.36
CA ASP A 538 1.32 1.84 30.54
C ASP A 538 1.02 0.70 31.52
N GLU A 539 0.68 1.07 32.75
CA GLU A 539 0.39 0.13 33.83
C GLU A 539 -0.87 -0.72 33.61
N ALA A 540 -1.74 -0.34 32.68
CA ALA A 540 -2.87 -1.18 32.31
C ALA A 540 -2.42 -2.32 31.37
N LYS A 541 -1.32 -2.15 30.65
CA LYS A 541 -0.66 -3.17 29.81
C LYS A 541 0.56 -3.78 30.51
N SER A 542 0.39 -4.15 31.77
CA SER A 542 1.43 -4.78 32.56
C SER A 542 0.88 -5.88 33.48
N THR A 543 1.75 -6.80 33.88
CA THR A 543 1.46 -7.73 34.98
C THR A 543 2.70 -8.00 35.80
N THR A 544 2.55 -7.96 37.12
CA THR A 544 3.63 -8.16 38.09
C THR A 544 3.50 -9.53 38.75
N PHE A 545 4.63 -10.21 38.94
CA PHE A 545 4.70 -11.52 39.60
C PHE A 545 5.86 -11.58 40.60
N GLU A 546 5.64 -12.31 41.69
CA GLU A 546 6.63 -12.46 42.76
C GLU A 546 7.71 -13.48 42.35
N LEU A 547 8.97 -13.08 42.47
CA LEU A 547 10.11 -13.94 42.31
C LEU A 547 10.35 -14.75 43.59
N ARG A 548 10.90 -15.93 43.39
CA ARG A 548 11.42 -16.77 44.47
C ARG A 548 12.87 -17.08 44.16
N SER A 549 13.72 -17.03 45.18
CA SER A 549 15.12 -17.41 45.05
C SER A 549 15.24 -18.90 44.70
N VAL A 550 16.10 -19.23 43.75
CA VAL A 550 16.49 -20.62 43.41
C VAL A 550 17.87 -20.67 42.78
N ASP A 551 18.54 -21.78 43.06
CA ASP A 551 19.82 -22.13 42.43
C ASP A 551 19.64 -22.82 41.04
N GLU A 552 18.41 -23.24 40.71
CA GLU A 552 18.05 -23.93 39.46
C GLU A 552 17.10 -23.08 38.59
N PHE A 553 17.15 -23.26 37.26
CA PHE A 553 16.19 -22.63 36.33
C PHE A 553 14.75 -23.04 36.65
N ARG A 554 13.83 -22.07 36.56
CA ARG A 554 12.39 -22.30 36.72
C ARG A 554 11.59 -21.60 35.65
N ASP A 555 10.48 -22.23 35.29
CA ASP A 555 9.50 -21.66 34.39
C ASP A 555 8.57 -20.72 35.18
N LEU A 556 8.58 -19.44 34.84
CA LEU A 556 7.60 -18.45 35.27
C LEU A 556 6.50 -18.41 34.21
N VAL A 557 5.34 -18.98 34.54
CA VAL A 557 4.18 -19.03 33.63
C VAL A 557 3.24 -17.88 33.97
N ILE A 558 3.08 -16.97 33.02
CA ILE A 558 2.28 -15.75 33.13
C ILE A 558 1.02 -15.95 32.30
N ASP A 559 -0.15 -15.81 32.94
CA ASP A 559 -1.47 -15.92 32.29
C ASP A 559 -1.90 -14.52 31.82
N LEU A 560 -1.84 -14.30 30.51
CA LEU A 560 -2.12 -13.03 29.85
C LEU A 560 -3.57 -12.96 29.36
N GLY A 561 -4.20 -14.09 29.04
CA GLY A 561 -5.58 -14.15 28.52
C GLY A 561 -6.65 -13.66 29.50
N ALA A 562 -6.31 -13.57 30.79
CA ALA A 562 -7.18 -12.97 31.80
C ALA A 562 -7.12 -11.44 31.83
N ILE A 563 -6.16 -10.82 31.14
CA ILE A 563 -5.89 -9.39 31.16
C ILE A 563 -6.60 -8.75 29.96
N PRO A 564 -7.62 -7.90 30.18
CA PRO A 564 -8.42 -7.34 29.08
C PRO A 564 -7.63 -6.50 28.06
N THR A 565 -6.44 -6.03 28.43
CA THR A 565 -5.54 -5.24 27.60
C THR A 565 -4.53 -6.10 26.82
N TRP A 566 -4.51 -7.42 27.04
CA TRP A 566 -3.86 -8.37 26.13
C TRP A 566 -4.85 -8.73 25.02
N ASP A 567 -4.93 -7.85 24.02
CA ASP A 567 -5.89 -7.95 22.92
C ASP A 567 -5.23 -7.55 21.58
N GLY A 568 -5.83 -7.99 20.47
CA GLY A 568 -5.35 -7.72 19.13
C GLY A 568 -3.98 -8.33 18.82
N THR A 569 -3.12 -7.54 18.17
CA THR A 569 -1.75 -7.93 17.82
C THR A 569 -0.77 -7.19 18.72
N ILE A 570 0.05 -7.96 19.44
CA ILE A 570 1.11 -7.48 20.31
C ILE A 570 2.34 -7.13 19.47
N ARG A 571 2.92 -5.96 19.74
CA ARG A 571 3.99 -5.34 18.93
C ARG A 571 5.35 -5.26 19.60
N SER A 572 5.39 -5.28 20.93
CA SER A 572 6.63 -5.39 21.70
C SER A 572 6.35 -5.97 23.08
N LEU A 573 7.40 -6.53 23.69
CA LEU A 573 7.44 -6.93 25.08
C LEU A 573 8.55 -6.17 25.80
N ARG A 574 8.30 -5.78 27.04
CA ARG A 574 9.33 -5.31 27.97
C ARG A 574 9.28 -6.17 29.23
N ILE A 575 10.46 -6.52 29.72
CA ILE A 575 10.63 -7.35 30.91
C ILE A 575 11.48 -6.59 31.91
N ASP A 576 10.93 -6.46 33.11
CA ASP A 576 11.58 -5.91 34.28
C ASP A 576 11.92 -7.11 35.18
N PRO A 577 13.15 -7.67 35.08
CA PRO A 577 13.46 -8.98 35.64
C PRO A 577 13.53 -9.02 37.17
N LEU A 578 13.68 -7.86 37.84
CA LEU A 578 13.55 -7.69 39.28
C LEU A 578 13.54 -6.19 39.67
N GLU A 579 13.37 -5.88 40.97
CA GLU A 579 13.41 -4.50 41.52
C GLU A 579 14.63 -4.27 42.45
N SER A 580 15.84 -4.71 42.07
CA SER A 580 17.06 -4.43 42.85
C SER A 580 18.37 -4.50 42.07
N SER A 581 19.37 -3.80 42.58
CA SER A 581 20.75 -3.79 42.06
C SER A 581 21.64 -4.94 42.57
N GLY A 582 22.66 -5.25 41.79
CA GLY A 582 23.71 -6.21 42.08
C GLY A 582 23.23 -7.66 42.09
N ARG A 583 22.40 -8.03 41.10
CA ARG A 583 21.91 -9.41 40.93
C ARG A 583 22.29 -9.93 39.55
N LEU A 584 22.81 -11.16 39.53
CA LEU A 584 22.97 -11.93 38.31
C LEU A 584 21.63 -12.55 37.94
N ILE A 585 21.22 -12.34 36.69
CA ILE A 585 20.01 -12.89 36.08
C ILE A 585 20.44 -13.72 34.88
N GLU A 586 19.90 -14.93 34.78
CA GLU A 586 20.11 -15.79 33.62
C GLU A 586 18.75 -16.29 33.13
N ILE A 587 18.48 -16.11 31.84
CA ILE A 587 17.25 -16.54 31.18
C ILE A 587 17.64 -17.58 30.12
N ASP A 588 17.13 -18.79 30.27
CA ASP A 588 17.33 -19.92 29.35
C ASP A 588 16.36 -19.85 28.17
N SER A 589 15.14 -19.35 28.39
CA SER A 589 14.21 -19.11 27.28
C SER A 589 13.06 -18.17 27.64
N ILE A 590 12.46 -17.59 26.61
CA ILE A 590 11.21 -16.82 26.64
C ILE A 590 10.31 -17.41 25.54
N THR A 591 9.11 -17.90 25.85
CA THR A 591 8.20 -18.56 24.90
C THR A 591 6.73 -18.26 25.15
#